data_AF-A0A0B1RQQ0-F1
#
_entry.id   AF-A0A0B1RQQ0-F1
#
_cell.length_a   1.000
_cell.length_b   1.000
_cell.length_c   1.000
_cell.angle_alpha   90.00
_cell.angle_beta   90.00
_cell.angle_gamma   90.00
#
_symmetry.space_group_name_H-M   'P 1'
#
loop_
_entity.id
_entity.type
_entity.pdbx_description
1 polymer ?
#
loop_
_entity_poly.entity_id
_entity_poly.type
_entity_poly.pdbx_seq_one_letter_code
_entity_poly.pdbx_strand_id
1 'polypeptide(L)'
;MDLEGIKEAFVKKGDEFSGRTGLFPDTLFQFSENTGIVFSEGENWKEQRRTSLHILRDFGMGRNLMEEQVLLSAQDFLAHLDSLKNKEQL
;
A
#
# COMPACT_ATOMS: atom_id res chain seq x y z
N MET A 1 -7.49 -22.78 -3.69
CA MET A 1 -7.87 -21.92 -4.83
C MET A 1 -6.87 -22.20 -5.93
N ASP A 2 -7.33 -22.61 -7.11
CA ASP A 2 -6.44 -22.98 -8.22
C ASP A 2 -5.86 -21.73 -8.91
N LEU A 3 -4.59 -21.81 -9.35
CA LEU A 3 -3.87 -20.71 -10.00
C LEU A 3 -4.59 -20.26 -11.27
N GLU A 4 -5.17 -21.19 -12.02
CA GLU A 4 -5.94 -20.86 -13.22
C GLU A 4 -7.17 -20.01 -12.87
N GLY A 5 -7.90 -20.38 -11.82
CA GLY A 5 -9.04 -19.60 -11.32
C GLY A 5 -8.65 -18.19 -10.85
N ILE A 6 -7.50 -18.06 -10.17
CA ILE A 6 -6.98 -16.75 -9.73
C ILE A 6 -6.64 -15.87 -10.94
N LYS A 7 -5.94 -16.42 -11.94
CA LYS A 7 -5.59 -15.68 -13.16
C LYS A 7 -6.82 -15.29 -13.97
N GLU A 8 -7.80 -16.17 -14.07
CA GLU A 8 -9.05 -15.89 -14.76
C GLU A 8 -9.78 -14.70 -14.10
N ALA A 9 -9.98 -14.73 -12.79
CA ALA A 9 -10.69 -13.69 -12.07
C ALA A 9 -9.93 -12.35 -12.06
N PHE A 10 -8.66 -12.33 -11.65
CA PHE A 10 -7.95 -11.08 -11.34
C PHE A 10 -7.13 -10.50 -12.49
N VAL A 11 -6.84 -11.28 -13.54
CA VAL A 11 -6.06 -10.80 -14.69
C VAL A 11 -6.95 -10.66 -15.92
N LYS A 12 -7.64 -11.72 -16.33
CA LYS A 12 -8.46 -11.70 -17.55
C LYS A 12 -9.78 -10.95 -17.34
N LYS A 13 -10.42 -11.14 -16.19
CA LYS A 13 -11.66 -10.47 -15.80
C LYS A 13 -11.43 -9.39 -14.73
N GLY A 14 -10.24 -8.79 -14.73
CA GLY A 14 -9.79 -7.90 -13.65
C GLY A 14 -10.77 -6.77 -13.34
N ASP A 15 -11.41 -6.18 -14.35
CA ASP A 15 -12.41 -5.13 -14.17
C ASP A 15 -13.66 -5.62 -13.42
N GLU A 16 -14.14 -6.84 -13.70
CA GLU A 16 -15.30 -7.46 -13.03
C GLU A 16 -15.02 -7.76 -11.55
N PHE A 17 -13.77 -8.07 -11.21
CA PHE A 17 -13.33 -8.42 -9.86
C PHE A 17 -12.55 -7.28 -9.16
N SER A 18 -12.61 -6.06 -9.70
CA SER A 18 -11.84 -4.91 -9.20
C SER A 18 -12.45 -4.22 -7.98
N GLY A 19 -13.70 -4.55 -7.61
CA GLY A 19 -14.45 -3.93 -6.51
C GLY A 19 -13.88 -4.21 -5.12
N ARG A 20 -14.45 -3.54 -4.10
CA ARG A 20 -14.19 -3.83 -2.69
C ARG A 20 -15.47 -4.38 -2.07
N THR A 21 -15.35 -5.04 -0.92
CA THR A 21 -16.54 -5.62 -0.30
C THR A 21 -17.44 -4.55 0.30
N GLY A 22 -16.86 -3.42 0.74
CA GLY A 22 -17.59 -2.36 1.45
C GLY A 22 -18.19 -2.84 2.78
N LEU A 23 -17.74 -3.99 3.30
CA LEU A 23 -18.26 -4.62 4.50
C LEU A 23 -17.32 -4.38 5.69
N PHE A 24 -17.82 -4.55 6.90
CA PHE A 24 -16.97 -4.58 8.10
C PHE A 24 -15.92 -5.71 7.98
N PRO A 25 -14.63 -5.47 8.29
CA PRO A 25 -14.06 -4.26 8.91
C PRO A 25 -13.50 -3.22 7.92
N ASP A 26 -13.61 -3.42 6.60
CA ASP A 26 -13.06 -2.53 5.56
C ASP A 26 -13.55 -1.08 5.73
N THR A 27 -14.81 -0.92 6.15
CA THR A 27 -15.43 0.40 6.40
C THR A 27 -14.86 1.14 7.62
N LEU A 28 -14.17 0.47 8.55
CA LEU A 28 -13.55 1.14 9.71
C LEU A 28 -12.40 2.07 9.30
N PHE A 29 -11.76 1.76 8.19
CA PHE A 29 -10.60 2.49 7.69
C PHE A 29 -10.98 3.58 6.69
N GLN A 30 -12.28 3.74 6.38
CA GLN A 30 -12.80 4.82 5.56
C GLN A 30 -13.21 5.98 6.45
N PHE A 31 -12.59 7.15 6.26
CA PHE A 31 -12.97 8.37 6.96
C PHE A 31 -14.34 8.90 6.48
N SER A 32 -14.64 8.69 5.21
CA SER A 32 -15.94 8.98 4.59
C SER A 32 -16.21 8.01 3.44
N GLU A 33 -17.48 7.96 3.01
CA GLU A 33 -17.93 7.05 1.96
C GLU A 33 -17.07 7.15 0.70
N ASN A 34 -16.65 6.00 0.18
CA ASN A 34 -15.94 5.86 -1.08
C ASN A 34 -14.66 6.74 -1.20
N THR A 35 -13.89 6.93 -0.13
CA THR A 35 -12.65 7.73 -0.14
C THR A 35 -11.37 6.90 -0.02
N GLY A 36 -10.24 7.53 -0.37
CA GLY A 36 -8.92 6.92 -0.32
C GLY A 36 -8.61 6.06 -1.55
N ILE A 37 -7.64 5.16 -1.43
CA ILE A 37 -7.13 4.29 -2.52
C ILE A 37 -7.37 2.80 -2.22
N VAL A 38 -7.43 2.43 -0.93
CA VAL A 38 -7.53 1.03 -0.51
C VAL A 38 -8.97 0.54 -0.62
N PHE A 39 -9.92 1.32 -0.10
CA PHE A 39 -11.32 0.91 0.06
C PHE A 39 -12.32 1.68 -0.83
N SER A 40 -11.87 2.68 -1.60
CA SER A 40 -12.72 3.31 -2.61
C SER A 40 -12.94 2.39 -3.81
N GLU A 41 -13.96 2.71 -4.61
CA GLU A 41 -14.42 1.91 -5.74
C GLU A 41 -14.77 2.80 -6.96
N GLY A 42 -14.96 2.14 -8.11
CA GLY A 42 -15.39 2.78 -9.36
C GLY A 42 -14.38 3.80 -9.90
N GLU A 43 -14.88 4.82 -10.59
CA GLU A 43 -14.04 5.85 -11.20
C GLU A 43 -13.24 6.67 -10.18
N ASN A 44 -13.80 6.91 -8.98
CA ASN A 44 -13.07 7.61 -7.92
C ASN A 44 -11.80 6.84 -7.54
N TRP A 45 -11.91 5.52 -7.33
CA TRP A 45 -10.74 4.68 -7.06
C TRP A 45 -9.70 4.70 -8.19
N LYS A 46 -10.15 4.62 -9.45
CA LYS A 46 -9.26 4.64 -10.62
C LYS A 46 -8.45 5.93 -10.69
N GLU A 47 -9.09 7.07 -10.51
CA GLU A 47 -8.43 8.38 -10.57
C GLU A 47 -7.50 8.61 -9.38
N GLN A 48 -7.93 8.28 -8.16
CA GLN A 48 -7.09 8.35 -6.95
C GLN A 48 -5.85 7.46 -7.11
N ARG A 49 -6.03 6.19 -7.51
CA ARG A 49 -4.92 5.25 -7.72
C ARG A 49 -3.95 5.75 -8.78
N ARG A 50 -4.44 6.23 -9.93
CA ARG A 50 -3.60 6.75 -11.02
C ARG A 50 -2.76 7.93 -10.53
N THR A 51 -3.42 8.90 -9.90
CA THR A 51 -2.78 10.12 -9.40
C THR A 51 -1.74 9.79 -8.32
N SER A 52 -2.08 8.98 -7.33
CA SER A 52 -1.15 8.60 -6.26
C SER A 52 0.04 7.80 -6.77
N LEU A 53 -0.14 6.87 -7.71
CA LEU A 53 0.98 6.16 -8.34
C LEU A 53 1.88 7.07 -9.16
N HIS A 54 1.34 8.15 -9.74
CA HIS A 54 2.16 9.16 -10.42
C HIS A 54 3.01 9.93 -9.41
N ILE A 55 2.38 10.49 -8.37
CA ILE A 55 3.04 11.22 -7.28
C ILE A 55 4.14 10.37 -6.63
N LEU A 56 3.86 9.10 -6.32
CA LEU A 56 4.85 8.21 -5.70
C LEU A 56 6.07 7.97 -6.61
N ARG A 57 5.87 7.84 -7.93
CA ARG A 57 6.99 7.70 -8.89
C ARG A 57 7.80 8.98 -9.01
N ASP A 58 7.15 10.14 -8.94
CA ASP A 58 7.84 11.43 -8.94
C ASP A 58 8.67 11.63 -7.66
N PHE A 59 8.18 11.12 -6.53
CA PHE A 59 8.94 11.02 -5.28
C PHE A 59 9.96 9.87 -5.24
N GLY A 60 10.20 9.19 -6.37
CA GLY A 60 11.30 8.24 -6.50
C GLY A 60 10.92 6.77 -6.27
N MET A 61 9.64 6.42 -6.08
CA MET A 61 9.22 5.01 -6.03
C MET A 61 9.63 4.28 -7.32
N GLY A 62 10.39 3.19 -7.16
CA GLY A 62 10.96 2.43 -8.26
C GLY A 62 12.24 3.03 -8.85
N ARG A 63 12.85 4.01 -8.18
CA ARG A 63 14.15 4.61 -8.52
C ARG A 63 15.09 4.53 -7.30
N ASN A 64 16.38 4.80 -7.51
CA ASN A 64 17.41 4.77 -6.45
C ASN A 64 17.08 5.69 -5.27
N LEU A 65 16.36 6.80 -5.50
CA LEU A 65 15.95 7.71 -4.43
C LEU A 65 15.12 7.02 -3.33
N MET A 66 14.23 6.08 -3.69
CA MET A 66 13.46 5.33 -2.69
C MET A 66 14.35 4.37 -1.90
N GLU A 67 15.35 3.76 -2.55
CA GLU A 67 16.31 2.89 -1.88
C GLU A 67 17.13 3.67 -0.85
N GLU A 68 17.64 4.86 -1.22
CA GLU A 68 18.36 5.76 -0.32
C GLU A 68 17.52 6.12 0.90
N GLN A 69 16.23 6.44 0.70
CA GLN A 69 15.31 6.77 1.79
C GLN A 69 15.06 5.58 2.74
N VAL A 70 14.91 4.37 2.20
CA VAL A 70 14.75 3.14 3.00
C VAL A 70 16.01 2.86 3.81
N LEU A 71 17.19 2.98 3.20
CA LEU A 71 18.47 2.79 3.88
C LEU A 71 18.68 3.80 5.00
N LEU A 72 18.35 5.07 4.76
CA LEU A 72 18.41 6.11 5.79
C LEU A 72 17.49 5.75 6.98
N SER A 73 16.23 5.38 6.72
CA SER A 73 15.31 4.99 7.78
C SER A 73 15.78 3.74 8.56
N ALA A 74 16.43 2.78 7.89
CA ALA A 74 17.04 1.64 8.55
C ALA A 74 18.23 2.03 9.44
N GLN A 75 19.09 2.95 8.98
CA GLN A 75 20.20 3.48 9.78
C GLN A 75 19.70 4.24 11.01
N ASP A 76 18.68 5.09 10.84
CA ASP A 76 18.05 5.83 11.95
C ASP A 76 17.46 4.87 12.98
N PHE A 77 16.81 3.79 12.52
CA PHE A 77 16.27 2.76 13.39
C PHE A 77 17.38 2.03 14.18
N LEU A 78 18.48 1.65 13.52
CA LEU A 78 19.63 1.01 14.18
C LEU A 78 20.27 1.94 15.22
N ALA A 79 20.49 3.21 14.86
CA ALA A 79 21.01 4.21 15.79
C ALA A 79 20.08 4.40 17.01
N HIS A 80 18.77 4.36 16.79
CA HIS A 80 17.79 4.41 17.88
C HIS A 80 17.91 3.19 18.79
N LEU A 81 17.98 1.97 18.24
CA LEU A 81 18.19 0.76 19.03
C LEU A 81 19.48 0.80 19.84
N ASP A 82 20.56 1.32 19.27
CA ASP A 82 21.85 1.45 19.96
C ASP A 82 21.81 2.43 21.13
N SER A 83 20.95 3.44 21.06
CA SER A 83 20.76 4.43 22.12
C SER A 83 19.98 3.89 23.33
N LEU A 84 19.32 2.72 23.20
CA LEU A 84 18.56 2.11 24.28
C LEU A 84 19.49 1.54 25.35
N LYS A 85 19.27 1.97 26.61
CA LYS A 85 20.16 1.71 27.74
C LYS A 85 20.11 0.28 28.31
N ASN A 86 19.09 -0.52 27.97
CA ASN A 86 18.86 -1.85 28.54
C ASN A 86 19.12 -2.97 27.52
N LYS A 87 20.36 -3.07 27.02
CA LYS A 87 20.76 -4.13 26.07
C LYS A 87 20.83 -5.53 26.70
N GLU A 88 20.77 -5.65 28.04
CA GLU A 88 20.94 -6.91 28.78
C GLU A 88 19.62 -7.58 29.25
N GLN A 89 18.45 -7.05 28.90
CA GLN A 89 17.15 -7.60 29.34
C GLN A 89 16.31 -8.23 28.22
N LEU A 90 16.91 -8.48 27.05
CA LEU A 90 16.33 -9.27 25.95
C LEU A 90 16.93 -10.66 25.92
#